data_AF-A0A951U0Y3-F1
#
_entry.id   AF-A0A951U0Y3-F1
#
_cell.length_a   1.000
_cell.length_b   1.000
_cell.length_c   1.000
_cell.angle_alpha   90.00
_cell.angle_beta   90.00
_cell.angle_gamma   90.00
#
_symmetry.space_group_name_H-M   'P 1'
#
loop_
_entity.id
_entity.type
_entity.pdbx_description
1 polymer ?
#
loop_
_entity_poly.entity_id
_entity_poly.type
_entity_poly.pdbx_seq_one_letter_code
_entity_poly.pdbx_strand_id
1 'polypeptide(L)' 'MNDPKLQMPDRHKTELAIQIDSDLLEQVRHLTNDPSKVVEVALRQWLRSELYRDEDNARTLPRNPPLPPRGEWND' A
#
# COMPACT_ATOMS: atom_id res chain seq x y z
N MET A 1 -32.19 -7.97 -29.07
CA MET A 1 -31.00 -8.16 -28.23
C MET A 1 -31.01 -7.06 -27.19
N ASN A 2 -31.07 -7.41 -25.90
CA ASN A 2 -30.93 -6.43 -24.81
C ASN A 2 -29.51 -6.59 -24.29
N ASP A 3 -28.65 -5.62 -24.60
CA ASP A 3 -27.35 -5.51 -23.96
C ASP A 3 -27.56 -5.10 -22.50
N PRO A 4 -27.22 -5.93 -21.50
CA PRO A 4 -27.23 -5.45 -20.13
C PRO A 4 -26.09 -4.45 -20.04
N LYS A 5 -26.42 -3.16 -19.87
CA LYS A 5 -25.44 -2.16 -19.44
C LYS A 5 -24.74 -2.74 -18.23
N LEU A 6 -23.45 -3.01 -18.37
CA LEU A 6 -22.56 -3.44 -17.32
C LEU A 6 -22.60 -2.36 -16.23
N GLN A 7 -23.51 -2.52 -15.28
CA GLN A 7 -23.63 -1.68 -14.11
C GLN A 7 -22.43 -2.04 -13.24
N MET A 8 -21.29 -1.41 -13.53
CA MET A 8 -20.16 -1.41 -12.62
C MET A 8 -20.73 -0.96 -11.27
N PRO A 9 -20.54 -1.74 -10.18
CA PRO A 9 -21.16 -1.41 -8.92
C PRO A 9 -20.72 0.00 -8.55
N ASP A 10 -21.72 0.83 -8.28
CA ASP A 10 -21.52 2.18 -7.80
C ASP A 10 -20.49 2.12 -6.68
N ARG A 11 -19.38 2.78 -6.94
CA ARG A 11 -18.21 2.86 -6.08
C ARG A 11 -18.69 3.52 -4.79
N HIS A 12 -19.06 2.71 -3.80
CA HIS A 12 -19.58 3.13 -2.49
C HIS A 12 -18.61 4.11 -1.81
N LYS A 13 -18.66 5.38 -2.22
CA LYS A 13 -17.91 6.47 -1.60
C LYS A 13 -18.71 6.87 -0.37
N THR A 14 -18.11 6.65 0.79
CA THR A 14 -18.69 7.08 2.05
C THR A 14 -18.22 8.50 2.34
N GLU A 15 -19.13 9.37 2.77
CA GLU A 15 -18.76 10.71 3.22
C GLU A 15 -18.08 10.62 4.60
N LEU A 16 -16.91 11.26 4.71
CA LEU A 16 -16.09 11.23 5.91
C LEU A 16 -15.76 12.67 6.32
N ALA A 17 -16.06 13.04 7.56
CA ALA A 17 -15.64 14.30 8.16
C ALA A 17 -14.42 14.06 9.05
N ILE A 18 -13.29 14.68 8.72
CA ILE A 18 -12.06 14.66 9.50
C ILE A 18 -11.57 16.09 9.74
N GLN A 19 -10.92 16.30 10.89
CA GLN A 19 -10.19 17.54 11.13
C GLN A 19 -8.78 17.39 10.58
N ILE A 20 -8.38 18.33 9.73
CA ILE A 20 -7.05 18.41 9.14
C ILE A 20 -6.53 19.83 9.31
N ASP A 21 -5.21 19.96 9.26
CA ASP A 21 -4.56 21.26 9.28
C ASP A 21 -5.03 22.12 8.09
N SER A 22 -5.32 23.39 8.37
CA SER A 22 -5.92 24.29 7.38
C SER A 22 -4.92 24.68 6.29
N ASP A 23 -3.65 24.85 6.64
CA ASP A 23 -2.58 25.19 5.70
C ASP A 23 -2.31 24.00 4.76
N LEU A 24 -2.32 22.77 5.31
CA LEU A 24 -2.21 21.56 4.50
C LEU A 24 -3.35 21.45 3.47
N LEU A 25 -4.58 21.77 3.86
CA LEU A 25 -5.72 21.75 2.93
C LEU A 25 -5.56 22.79 1.81
N GLU A 26 -5.06 23.99 2.12
CA GLU A 26 -4.76 25.01 1.11
C GLU A 26 -3.68 24.55 0.13
N GLN A 27 -2.60 23.97 0.63
CA GLN A 27 -1.54 23.41 -0.22
C GLN A 27 -2.08 22.33 -1.17
N VAL A 28 -2.94 21.43 -0.68
CA VAL A 28 -3.56 20.40 -1.52
C VAL A 28 -4.47 21.03 -2.59
N ARG A 29 -5.23 22.08 -2.25
CA ARG A 29 -6.08 22.81 -3.21
C ARG A 29 -5.28 23.53 -4.29
N HIS A 30 -4.07 24.00 -3.98
CA HIS A 30 -3.18 24.60 -4.98
C HIS A 30 -2.62 23.56 -5.96
N LEU A 31 -2.47 22.31 -5.52
CA LEU A 31 -1.91 21.23 -6.33
C LEU A 31 -2.97 20.48 -7.16
N THR A 32 -4.23 20.47 -6.71
CA THR A 32 -5.30 19.76 -7.40
C THR A 32 -6.67 20.39 -7.21
N ASN A 33 -7.55 20.20 -8.19
CA ASN A 33 -8.96 20.59 -8.09
C ASN A 33 -9.80 19.55 -7.33
N ASP A 34 -9.27 18.34 -7.09
CA ASP A 34 -9.97 17.22 -6.44
C ASP A 34 -9.21 16.69 -5.21
N PRO A 35 -9.26 17.40 -4.06
CA PRO A 35 -8.54 17.02 -2.85
C PRO A 35 -8.89 15.61 -2.37
N SER A 36 -10.16 15.20 -2.51
CA SER A 36 -10.64 13.86 -2.12
C SER A 36 -9.90 12.73 -2.86
N LYS A 37 -9.52 12.96 -4.13
CA LYS A 37 -8.81 11.96 -4.92
C LYS A 37 -7.36 11.82 -4.46
N VAL A 38 -6.72 12.93 -4.07
CA VAL A 38 -5.36 12.91 -3.51
C VAL A 38 -5.35 12.16 -2.19
N VAL A 39 -6.30 12.42 -1.29
CA VAL A 39 -6.43 11.68 -0.03
C VAL A 39 -6.66 10.19 -0.30
N GLU A 40 -7.53 9.82 -1.23
CA GLU A 40 -7.75 8.41 -1.59
C GLU A 40 -6.47 7.74 -2.11
N VAL A 41 -5.72 8.41 -3.00
CA VAL A 41 -4.48 7.86 -3.56
C VAL A 41 -3.40 7.75 -2.49
N ALA A 42 -3.23 8.77 -1.66
CA ALA A 42 -2.27 8.76 -0.56
C ALA A 42 -2.55 7.62 0.42
N LEU A 43 -3.82 7.43 0.81
CA LEU A 43 -4.22 6.31 1.66
C LEU A 43 -3.96 4.95 0.99
N ARG A 44 -4.32 4.79 -0.29
CA ARG A 44 -4.03 3.54 -1.04
C ARG A 44 -2.54 3.26 -1.14
N GLN A 45 -1.72 4.28 -1.35
CA GLN A 45 -0.27 4.16 -1.42
C GLN A 45 0.33 3.81 -0.06
N TRP A 46 -0.14 4.44 1.01
CA TRP A 46 0.31 4.17 2.36
C TRP A 46 0.00 2.72 2.77
N LEU A 47 -1.24 2.29 2.60
CA LEU A 47 -1.66 0.91 2.90
C LEU A 47 -0.91 -0.12 2.03
N ARG A 48 -0.66 0.18 0.76
CA ARG A 48 0.16 -0.70 -0.11
C ARG A 48 1.62 -0.73 0.35
N SER A 49 2.16 0.38 0.81
CA SER A 49 3.54 0.47 1.30
C SER A 49 3.73 -0.35 2.57
N GLU A 50 2.74 -0.43 3.45
CA GLU A 50 2.79 -1.29 4.65
C GLU A 50 2.84 -2.77 4.28
N LEU A 51 2.03 -3.20 3.30
CA LEU A 51 2.06 -4.58 2.80
C LEU A 51 3.44 -4.97 2.24
N TYR A 52 4.10 -4.05 1.54
CA TYR A 52 5.43 -4.30 0.97
C TYR A 52 6.54 -4.30 2.04
N ARG A 53 6.37 -3.55 3.13
CA ARG A 53 7.35 -3.44 4.22
C ARG A 53 7.38 -4.71 5.09
N ASP A 54 6.25 -5.38 5.23
CA ASP A 54 6.13 -6.64 5.99
C ASP A 54 6.83 -7.81 5.27
N GLU A 55 6.72 -7.88 3.94
CA GLU A 55 7.38 -8.91 3.12
C GLU A 55 8.92 -8.78 3.09
N ASP A 56 9.44 -7.56 3.16
CA ASP A 56 10.89 -7.30 3.18
C ASP A 56 11.50 -7.67 4.55
N ASN A 57 10.79 -7.38 5.65
CA ASN A 57 11.27 -7.68 6.99
C ASN A 57 11.29 -9.19 7.31
N ALA A 58 10.44 -9.99 6.65
CA ALA A 58 10.41 -11.45 6.79
C ALA A 58 11.54 -12.19 6.03
N ARG A 59 12.27 -11.52 5.13
CA ARG A 59 13.30 -12.13 4.28
C ARG A 59 14.72 -12.07 4.84
N THR A 60 14.91 -11.48 6.02
CA THR A 60 16.27 -11.27 6.57
C THR A 60 16.71 -12.32 7.60
N LEU A 61 15.94 -13.38 7.89
CA LEU A 61 16.51 -14.49 8.65
C LEU A 61 17.55 -15.20 7.78
N PRO A 62 18.85 -15.16 8.12
CA PRO A 62 19.85 -15.92 7.39
C PRO A 62 19.49 -17.40 7.53
N ARG A 63 19.15 -18.05 6.40
CA ARG A 63 19.09 -19.50 6.32
C ARG A 63 20.44 -20.03 6.79
N ASN A 64 20.39 -20.86 7.83
CA ASN A 64 21.54 -21.53 8.43
C ASN A 64 22.55 -21.90 7.33
N PRO A 65 23.79 -21.37 7.36
CA PRO A 65 24.76 -21.62 6.31
C PRO A 65 24.93 -23.13 6.13
N PRO A 66 25.21 -23.60 4.90
CA PRO A 66 25.31 -25.02 4.62
C PRO A 66 26.33 -25.63 5.58
N LEU A 67 25.89 -26.61 6.36
CA LEU A 67 26.78 -27.38 7.22
C LEU A 67 27.85 -28.00 6.32
N PRO A 68 29.13 -27.91 6.68
CA PRO A 68 30.19 -28.53 5.89
C PRO A 68 29.92 -30.04 5.78
N PRO A 69 30.25 -30.65 4.63
CA PRO A 69 30.08 -32.08 4.44
C PRO A 69 30.85 -32.80 5.54
N ARG A 70 30.15 -33.68 6.27
CA ARG A 70 30.72 -34.54 7.32
C ARG A 70 31.93 -35.28 6.71
N GLY A 71 33.17 -34.92 7.08
CA GLY A 71 34.34 -35.74 6.75
C GLY A 71 35.70 -35.09 6.53
N GLU A 72 35.88 -33.77 6.51
CA GLU A 72 37.23 -33.17 6.28
C GLU A 72 37.91 -32.62 7.53
N TRP A 73 37.30 -32.81 8.70
CA TRP A 73 38.02 -32.73 9.97
C TRP A 73 38.36 -34.15 10.41
N ASN A 74 39.56 -34.61 10.02
CA ASN A 74 40.49 -35.46 10.78
C ASN A 74 41.28 -36.43 9.87
N ASP A 75 42.36 -35.92 9.27
CA ASP A 75 43.69 -36.58 9.24
C ASP A 75 44.77 -35.50 9.44
#